data_AF-A0A672IH44-F1
#
_entry.id   AF-A0A672IH44-F1
#
_cell.length_a   1.000
_cell.length_b   1.000
_cell.length_c   1.000
_cell.angle_alpha   90.00
_cell.angle_beta   90.00
_cell.angle_gamma   90.00
#
_symmetry.space_group_name_H-M   'P 1'
#
loop_
_entity.id
_entity.type
_entity.pdbx_description
1 polymer ?
#
loop_
_entity_poly.entity_id
_entity_poly.type
_entity_poly.pdbx_seq_one_letter_code
_entity_poly.pdbx_strand_id
1 'polypeptide(L)'
;RKHFLFLSQNLFVAGWISSSVGDFRTVEVLPGEEVTMLCSNFTDLFTRIFWYRLANTGSNISSISSMLSSDGNATLYTGFKNGRFTMTSNNSHVFLNIKPVDLSDFGLYFCRRYRNNGMDIFDHTYLKMQDSLNSTYMLLGGLIVFLIVVIVALVFKIRMILYQMSNCKCFHSQSQESDGLNYAAVSFQPRTNRGRRRTAMRELETHVVYAATR
;
A
#
# COMPACT_ATOMS: atom_id res chain seq x y z
N ARG A 1 2.43 -35.83 -19.74
CA ARG A 1 3.61 -36.11 -18.86
C ARG A 1 4.88 -35.32 -19.24
N LYS A 2 5.28 -35.19 -20.52
CA LYS A 2 6.56 -34.51 -20.87
C LYS A 2 6.61 -32.98 -20.59
N HIS A 3 5.49 -32.26 -20.64
CA HIS A 3 5.46 -30.81 -20.33
C HIS A 3 5.62 -30.45 -18.84
N PHE A 4 5.38 -31.39 -17.90
CA PHE A 4 5.43 -31.08 -16.47
C PHE A 4 6.86 -31.05 -15.90
N LEU A 5 7.82 -31.68 -16.60
CA LEU A 5 9.21 -31.80 -16.16
C LEU A 5 10.09 -30.57 -16.49
N PHE A 6 9.66 -29.73 -17.44
CA PHE A 6 10.37 -28.49 -17.79
C PHE A 6 10.10 -27.35 -16.79
N LEU A 7 8.94 -27.33 -16.15
CA LEU A 7 8.63 -26.36 -15.09
C LEU A 7 9.42 -26.64 -13.80
N SER A 8 9.63 -27.92 -13.45
CA SER A 8 10.44 -28.30 -12.28
C SER A 8 11.93 -27.97 -12.42
N GLN A 9 12.48 -27.93 -13.64
CA GLN A 9 13.88 -27.56 -13.86
C GLN A 9 14.12 -26.05 -13.75
N ASN A 10 13.15 -25.22 -14.16
CA ASN A 10 13.28 -23.76 -14.07
C ASN A 10 13.13 -23.24 -12.63
N LEU A 11 12.42 -23.95 -11.75
CA LEU A 11 12.29 -23.55 -10.35
C LEU A 11 13.56 -23.77 -9.51
N PHE A 12 14.43 -24.71 -9.92
CA PHE A 12 15.63 -25.08 -9.14
C PHE A 12 16.81 -24.11 -9.31
N VAL A 13 16.88 -23.37 -10.41
CA VAL A 13 18.01 -22.45 -10.70
C VAL A 13 17.88 -21.12 -9.94
N ALA A 14 16.67 -20.72 -9.55
CA ALA A 14 16.43 -19.50 -8.76
C ALA A 14 16.94 -19.58 -7.31
N GLY A 15 17.27 -20.78 -6.80
CA GLY A 15 17.66 -21.01 -5.40
C GLY A 15 19.11 -20.71 -5.03
N TRP A 16 19.95 -20.26 -5.98
CA TRP A 16 21.40 -20.11 -5.79
C TRP A 16 21.93 -18.71 -6.12
N ILE A 17 21.16 -17.65 -5.84
CA ILE A 17 21.78 -16.36 -5.53
C ILE A 17 22.35 -16.49 -4.12
N SER A 18 23.58 -17.00 -4.03
CA SER A 18 24.38 -16.93 -2.81
C SER A 18 24.72 -15.47 -2.57
N SER A 19 23.83 -14.76 -1.88
CA SER A 19 24.13 -13.44 -1.35
C SER A 19 25.21 -13.62 -0.29
N SER A 20 26.45 -13.34 -0.67
CA SER A 20 27.47 -12.93 0.28
C SER A 20 27.04 -11.60 0.89
N VAL A 21 26.09 -11.66 1.81
CA VAL A 21 25.77 -10.58 2.73
C VAL A 21 26.98 -10.50 3.64
N GLY A 22 27.92 -9.63 3.28
CA GLY A 22 28.92 -9.17 4.25
C GLY A 22 28.18 -8.64 5.47
N ASP A 23 28.74 -8.84 6.66
CA ASP A 23 28.10 -8.50 7.94
C ASP A 23 28.09 -6.98 8.16
N PHE A 24 27.33 -6.27 7.33
CA PHE A 24 27.22 -4.81 7.33
C PHE A 24 26.11 -4.37 8.26
N ARG A 25 26.48 -3.70 9.37
CA ARG A 25 25.50 -2.94 10.16
C ARG A 25 24.88 -1.89 9.25
N THR A 26 23.57 -1.90 9.13
CA THR A 26 22.84 -0.98 8.26
C THR A 26 22.06 0.00 9.13
N VAL A 27 22.20 1.29 8.85
CA VAL A 27 21.52 2.37 9.58
C VAL A 27 20.66 3.16 8.61
N GLU A 28 19.39 3.32 8.97
CA GLU A 28 18.39 4.11 8.25
C GLU A 28 18.24 5.46 8.94
N VAL A 29 18.20 6.54 8.15
CA VAL A 29 17.97 7.91 8.64
C VAL A 29 17.31 8.77 7.56
N LEU A 30 16.51 9.76 7.94
CA LEU A 30 15.96 10.75 7.00
C LEU A 30 16.95 11.91 6.76
N PRO A 31 16.97 12.51 5.56
CA PRO A 31 17.74 13.74 5.32
C PRO A 31 17.33 14.85 6.31
N GLY A 32 18.32 15.56 6.85
CA GLY A 32 18.12 16.59 7.87
C GLY A 32 18.27 16.11 9.32
N GLU A 33 18.18 14.81 9.58
CA GLU A 33 18.31 14.25 10.94
C GLU A 33 19.78 14.10 11.38
N GLU A 34 19.98 13.51 12.56
CA GLU A 34 21.27 13.20 13.17
C GLU A 34 21.50 11.69 13.18
N VAL A 35 22.69 11.24 12.79
CA VAL A 35 23.07 9.82 12.87
C VAL A 35 24.43 9.64 13.52
N THR A 36 24.50 8.73 14.48
CA THR A 36 25.76 8.32 15.12
C THR A 36 26.09 6.89 14.74
N MET A 37 27.20 6.70 14.03
CA MET A 37 27.76 5.39 13.71
C MET A 37 28.78 5.00 14.78
N LEU A 38 28.73 3.74 15.21
CA LEU A 38 29.62 3.17 16.23
C LEU A 38 30.61 2.23 15.56
N CYS A 39 31.88 2.31 15.98
CA CYS A 39 32.86 1.27 15.75
C CYS A 39 33.48 0.79 17.07
N SER A 40 33.69 -0.53 17.16
CA SER A 40 33.90 -1.28 18.40
C SER A 40 35.35 -1.73 18.60
N ASN A 41 35.65 -2.17 19.83
CA ASN A 41 36.89 -2.88 20.18
C ASN A 41 38.15 -2.00 20.09
N PHE A 42 38.01 -0.75 20.55
CA PHE A 42 39.08 0.24 20.67
C PHE A 42 39.49 0.48 22.13
N THR A 43 39.63 -0.60 22.90
CA THR A 43 40.22 -0.56 24.25
C THR A 43 41.50 0.26 24.24
N ASP A 44 41.71 1.06 25.28
CA ASP A 44 42.75 2.08 25.44
C ASP A 44 44.13 1.68 24.88
N LEU A 45 44.34 1.99 23.61
CA LEU A 45 45.51 1.61 22.82
C LEU A 45 45.98 2.87 22.08
N PHE A 46 47.23 3.25 22.33
CA PHE A 46 47.97 4.33 21.65
C PHE A 46 48.18 4.02 20.15
N THR A 47 47.09 3.95 19.41
CA THR A 47 47.04 3.58 17.99
C THR A 47 46.03 4.47 17.31
N ARG A 48 46.47 5.21 16.28
CA ARG A 48 45.62 6.16 15.57
C ARG A 48 44.45 5.44 14.90
N ILE A 49 43.24 5.89 15.21
CA ILE A 49 41.98 5.43 14.66
C ILE A 49 41.50 6.46 13.63
N PHE A 50 41.01 5.98 12.49
CA PHE A 50 40.53 6.78 11.38
C PHE A 50 39.09 6.41 11.05
N TRP A 51 38.28 7.40 10.68
CA TRP A 51 37.02 7.19 9.98
C TRP A 51 37.16 7.47 8.50
N TYR A 52 36.66 6.55 7.68
CA TYR A 52 36.58 6.66 6.24
C TYR A 52 35.13 6.56 5.76
N ARG A 53 34.88 7.15 4.58
CA ARG A 53 33.64 7.03 3.82
C ARG A 53 33.95 6.67 2.38
N LEU A 54 33.17 5.76 1.84
CA LEU A 54 33.00 5.47 0.43
C LEU A 54 31.57 5.89 0.04
N ALA A 55 31.45 6.96 -0.75
CA ALA A 55 30.15 7.48 -1.17
C ALA A 55 29.48 6.55 -2.20
N ASN A 56 28.16 6.42 -2.18
CA ASN A 56 27.44 5.56 -3.15
C ASN A 56 27.61 6.00 -4.62
N THR A 57 27.85 7.29 -4.86
CA THR A 57 27.92 7.88 -6.22
C THR A 57 29.31 7.83 -6.86
N GLY A 58 30.28 7.12 -6.27
CA GLY A 58 31.61 6.94 -6.86
C GLY A 58 32.50 5.95 -6.11
N SER A 59 33.71 5.70 -6.63
CA SER A 59 34.69 4.78 -6.04
C SER A 59 35.69 5.46 -5.07
N ASN A 60 35.46 6.73 -4.72
CA ASN A 60 36.40 7.52 -3.93
C ASN A 60 36.23 7.27 -2.43
N ILE A 61 37.31 6.79 -1.80
CA ILE A 61 37.42 6.69 -0.35
C ILE A 61 37.97 8.00 0.20
N SER A 62 37.22 8.64 1.10
CA SER A 62 37.58 9.88 1.78
C SER A 62 37.85 9.62 3.26
N SER A 63 38.95 10.17 3.79
CA SER A 63 39.19 10.22 5.23
C SER A 63 38.40 11.37 5.85
N ILE A 64 37.61 11.08 6.88
CA ILE A 64 36.74 12.06 7.54
C ILE A 64 37.48 12.69 8.73
N SER A 65 37.96 11.84 9.62
CA SER A 65 38.62 12.23 10.86
C SER A 65 39.62 11.20 11.33
N SER A 66 40.54 11.61 12.20
CA SER A 66 41.40 10.71 12.98
C SER A 66 41.51 11.13 14.44
N MET A 67 41.76 10.16 15.31
CA MET A 67 41.96 10.35 16.76
C MET A 67 43.14 9.47 17.19
N LEU A 68 43.98 9.95 18.12
CA LEU A 68 45.23 9.27 18.46
C LEU A 68 45.04 8.04 19.39
N SER A 69 44.07 8.13 20.29
CA SER A 69 43.68 7.16 21.31
C SER A 69 42.23 7.46 21.74
N SER A 70 41.56 6.58 22.49
CA SER A 70 40.15 6.71 22.91
C SER A 70 39.84 7.94 23.79
N ASP A 71 40.87 8.56 24.35
CA ASP A 71 40.88 9.73 25.23
C ASP A 71 41.45 10.98 24.55
N GLY A 72 41.93 10.86 23.31
CA GLY A 72 42.53 11.95 22.55
C GLY A 72 41.52 12.82 21.80
N ASN A 73 41.92 14.06 21.47
CA ASN A 73 41.10 14.95 20.64
C ASN A 73 40.99 14.45 19.19
N ALA A 74 39.80 14.56 18.62
CA ALA A 74 39.57 14.28 17.20
C ALA A 74 40.13 15.37 16.28
N THR A 75 40.60 14.95 15.10
CA THR A 75 41.08 15.82 14.03
C THR A 75 40.26 15.57 12.77
N LEU A 76 39.62 16.60 12.21
CA LEU A 76 38.84 16.52 10.96
C LEU A 76 39.70 16.85 9.74
N TYR A 77 39.50 16.13 8.64
CA TYR A 77 40.19 16.39 7.37
C TYR A 77 39.48 17.45 6.50
N THR A 78 40.19 17.94 5.49
CA THR A 78 39.67 18.87 4.48
C THR A 78 38.42 18.31 3.81
N GLY A 79 37.37 19.13 3.69
CA GLY A 79 36.03 18.70 3.24
C GLY A 79 35.05 18.39 4.38
N PHE A 80 35.55 17.96 5.55
CA PHE A 80 34.71 17.56 6.70
C PHE A 80 34.72 18.56 7.87
N LYS A 81 35.51 19.64 7.77
CA LYS A 81 35.57 20.75 8.75
C LYS A 81 34.37 21.72 8.72
N ASN A 82 33.22 21.29 8.21
CA ASN A 82 32.00 22.11 8.07
C ASN A 82 31.11 22.11 9.32
N GLY A 83 31.58 21.54 10.44
CA GLY A 83 30.81 21.40 11.69
C GLY A 83 29.75 20.29 11.68
N ARG A 84 29.45 19.66 10.52
CA ARG A 84 28.46 18.58 10.44
C ARG A 84 28.97 17.24 10.95
N PHE A 85 30.28 17.02 10.88
CA PHE A 85 30.92 15.76 11.27
C PHE A 85 31.62 15.94 12.62
N THR A 86 31.30 15.08 13.58
CA THR A 86 31.96 15.05 14.91
C THR A 86 32.38 13.63 15.23
N MET A 87 33.63 13.45 15.66
CA MET A 87 34.15 12.16 16.11
C MET A 87 34.36 12.20 17.61
N THR A 88 33.77 11.26 18.33
CA THR A 88 33.86 11.12 19.79
C THR A 88 34.20 9.67 20.15
N SER A 89 34.41 9.40 21.44
CA SER A 89 34.92 8.12 21.90
C SER A 89 34.53 7.85 23.35
N ASN A 90 34.58 6.58 23.73
CA ASN A 90 34.61 6.10 25.10
C ASN A 90 35.63 4.95 25.22
N ASN A 91 35.75 4.33 26.39
CA ASN A 91 36.79 3.34 26.70
C ASN A 91 36.82 2.09 25.78
N SER A 92 35.77 1.83 24.99
CA SER A 92 35.68 0.64 24.11
C SER A 92 35.18 0.93 22.69
N HIS A 93 34.66 2.13 22.43
CA HIS A 93 34.03 2.51 21.16
C HIS A 93 34.48 3.89 20.68
N VAL A 94 34.53 4.04 19.37
CA VAL A 94 34.70 5.33 18.70
C VAL A 94 33.48 5.57 17.83
N PHE A 95 32.96 6.79 17.89
CA PHE A 95 31.73 7.21 17.25
C PHE A 95 32.01 8.24 16.16
N LEU A 96 31.21 8.21 15.10
CA LEU A 96 31.12 9.28 14.12
C LEU A 96 29.67 9.76 14.04
N ASN A 97 29.46 11.00 14.45
CA ASN A 97 28.18 11.68 14.39
C ASN A 97 28.12 12.59 13.15
N ILE A 98 26.99 12.60 12.46
CA ILE A 98 26.70 13.46 11.30
C ILE A 98 25.39 14.20 11.55
N LYS A 99 25.42 15.54 11.52
CA LYS A 99 24.25 16.40 11.74
C LYS A 99 24.37 17.75 11.00
N PRO A 100 23.38 18.16 10.19
CA PRO A 100 22.33 17.32 9.59
C PRO A 100 22.91 16.35 8.56
N VAL A 101 22.28 15.20 8.35
CA VAL A 101 22.58 14.27 7.24
C VAL A 101 22.09 14.85 5.91
N ASP A 102 22.92 14.82 4.88
CA ASP A 102 22.57 15.21 3.49
C ASP A 102 22.46 13.99 2.56
N LEU A 103 21.77 14.13 1.43
CA LEU A 103 21.65 13.11 0.39
C LEU A 103 23.01 12.60 -0.11
N SER A 104 24.03 13.46 -0.14
CA SER A 104 25.38 13.05 -0.53
C SER A 104 26.02 12.09 0.48
N ASP A 105 25.62 12.14 1.76
CA ASP A 105 26.25 11.41 2.86
C ASP A 105 25.90 9.92 2.90
N PHE A 106 24.89 9.46 2.15
CA PHE A 106 24.59 8.02 2.06
C PHE A 106 25.72 7.23 1.37
N GLY A 107 26.06 6.08 1.96
CA GLY A 107 27.20 5.27 1.54
C GLY A 107 27.76 4.38 2.65
N LEU A 108 28.93 3.79 2.37
CA LEU A 108 29.62 2.89 3.29
C LEU A 108 30.63 3.68 4.14
N TYR A 109 30.50 3.59 5.45
CA TYR A 109 31.43 4.14 6.43
C TYR A 109 32.20 3.01 7.08
N PHE A 110 33.48 3.20 7.35
CA PHE A 110 34.28 2.20 8.04
C PHE A 110 35.39 2.86 8.85
N CYS A 111 35.67 2.24 9.99
CA CYS A 111 36.77 2.63 10.87
C CYS A 111 38.01 1.78 10.54
N ARG A 112 39.19 2.39 10.66
CA ARG A 112 40.46 1.70 10.45
C ARG A 112 41.48 2.08 11.52
N ARG A 113 42.28 1.12 11.94
CA ARG A 113 43.29 1.30 12.99
C ARG A 113 44.64 0.78 12.53
N TYR A 114 45.70 1.49 12.89
CA TYR A 114 47.07 1.02 12.67
C TYR A 114 47.45 0.00 13.76
N ARG A 115 47.88 -1.19 13.35
CA ARG A 115 48.43 -2.24 14.24
C ARG A 115 49.76 -2.70 13.64
N ASN A 116 50.70 -3.16 14.45
CA ASN A 116 52.14 -3.27 14.12
C ASN A 116 52.55 -3.88 12.75
N ASN A 117 51.67 -4.66 12.08
CA ASN A 117 51.93 -5.26 10.77
C ASN A 117 50.96 -4.81 9.64
N GLY A 118 50.06 -3.86 9.89
CA GLY A 118 49.05 -3.48 8.89
C GLY A 118 48.03 -2.45 9.36
N MET A 119 47.00 -2.25 8.53
CA MET A 119 45.91 -1.34 8.82
C MET A 119 44.59 -2.13 8.71
N ASP A 120 44.04 -2.51 9.86
CA ASP A 120 42.89 -3.42 9.95
C ASP A 120 41.58 -2.62 9.95
N ILE A 121 40.58 -3.11 9.20
CA ILE A 121 39.19 -2.62 9.23
C ILE A 121 38.48 -3.36 10.38
N PHE A 122 37.79 -2.63 11.25
CA PHE A 122 37.13 -3.21 12.44
C PHE A 122 35.63 -3.38 12.23
N ASP A 123 34.88 -2.27 12.24
CA ASP A 123 33.46 -2.24 11.87
C ASP A 123 33.25 -1.42 10.59
N HIS A 124 32.21 -1.80 9.86
CA HIS A 124 31.68 -1.08 8.70
C HIS A 124 30.19 -0.88 8.89
N THR A 125 29.69 0.30 8.50
CA THR A 125 28.29 0.70 8.60
C THR A 125 27.81 1.23 7.27
N TYR A 126 26.73 0.67 6.74
CA TYR A 126 26.07 1.17 5.54
C TYR A 126 24.98 2.15 5.95
N LEU A 127 25.21 3.43 5.66
CA LEU A 127 24.24 4.50 5.91
C LEU A 127 23.33 4.61 4.68
N LYS A 128 22.05 4.27 4.85
CA LYS A 128 21.04 4.37 3.80
C LYS A 128 19.91 5.30 4.19
N MET A 129 19.23 5.83 3.18
CA MET A 129 18.04 6.64 3.37
C MET A 129 16.90 5.79 3.95
N GLN A 130 16.17 6.34 4.92
CA GLN A 130 14.96 5.70 5.42
C GLN A 130 13.81 5.93 4.43
N ASP A 131 13.22 4.85 3.92
CA ASP A 131 12.10 4.93 2.98
C ASP A 131 10.79 5.25 3.72
N SER A 132 10.39 6.53 3.67
CA SER A 132 9.08 7.00 4.17
C SER A 132 7.88 6.37 3.45
N LEU A 133 8.15 5.66 2.35
CA LEU A 133 7.20 4.87 1.57
C LEU A 133 6.37 3.91 2.44
N ASN A 134 6.94 3.32 3.49
CA ASN A 134 6.19 2.44 4.38
C ASN A 134 5.00 3.15 5.03
N SER A 135 5.13 4.41 5.41
CA SER A 135 4.04 5.20 6.00
C SER A 135 2.99 5.58 4.95
N THR A 136 3.41 5.99 3.75
CA THR A 136 2.49 6.41 2.69
C THR A 136 1.74 5.23 2.07
N TYR A 137 2.38 4.08 1.86
CA TYR A 137 1.71 2.85 1.38
C TYR A 137 0.74 2.28 2.41
N MET A 138 1.03 2.34 3.71
CA MET A 138 0.08 1.91 4.76
C MET A 138 -1.17 2.80 4.79
N LEU A 139 -1.00 4.13 4.71
CA LEU A 139 -2.11 5.08 4.64
C LEU A 139 -2.93 4.92 3.35
N LEU A 140 -2.26 4.84 2.20
CA LEU A 140 -2.91 4.68 0.90
C LEU A 140 -3.64 3.33 0.80
N GLY A 141 -3.01 2.25 1.27
CA GLY A 141 -3.63 0.92 1.34
C GLY A 141 -4.85 0.89 2.26
N GLY A 142 -4.76 1.49 3.45
CA GLY A 142 -5.91 1.62 4.37
C GLY A 142 -7.08 2.39 3.75
N LEU A 143 -6.79 3.48 3.04
CA LEU A 143 -7.81 4.29 2.35
C LEU A 143 -8.46 3.51 1.19
N ILE A 144 -7.68 2.76 0.41
CA ILE A 144 -8.20 1.88 -0.65
C ILE A 144 -9.12 0.80 -0.06
N VAL A 145 -8.71 0.12 1.01
CA VAL A 145 -9.52 -0.91 1.68
C VAL A 145 -10.83 -0.32 2.22
N PHE A 146 -10.78 0.85 2.85
CA PHE A 146 -11.97 1.55 3.34
C PHE A 146 -12.96 1.88 2.20
N LEU A 147 -12.46 2.42 1.07
CA LEU A 147 -13.29 2.70 -0.10
C LEU A 147 -13.94 1.43 -0.68
N ILE A 148 -13.21 0.31 -0.73
CA ILE A 148 -13.76 -0.99 -1.17
C ILE A 148 -14.90 -1.45 -0.26
N VAL A 149 -14.74 -1.35 1.06
CA VAL A 149 -15.79 -1.71 2.03
C VAL A 149 -17.05 -0.85 1.85
N VAL A 150 -16.88 0.47 1.67
CA VAL A 150 -18.00 1.39 1.40
C VAL A 150 -18.71 1.03 0.08
N ILE A 151 -17.97 0.76 -0.99
CA ILE A 151 -18.55 0.36 -2.28
C ILE A 151 -19.33 -0.96 -2.15
N VAL A 152 -18.79 -1.96 -1.46
CA VAL A 152 -19.47 -3.25 -1.23
C VAL A 152 -20.76 -3.05 -0.41
N ALA A 153 -20.73 -2.22 0.64
CA ALA A 153 -21.90 -1.90 1.45
C ALA A 153 -22.98 -1.16 0.64
N LEU A 154 -22.59 -0.20 -0.22
CA LEU A 154 -23.49 0.51 -1.13
C LEU A 154 -24.12 -0.44 -2.16
N VAL A 155 -23.32 -1.33 -2.77
CA VAL A 155 -23.83 -2.36 -3.70
C VAL A 155 -24.82 -3.28 -2.99
N PHE A 156 -24.52 -3.72 -1.77
CA PHE A 156 -25.44 -4.55 -0.98
C PHE A 156 -26.76 -3.81 -0.68
N LYS A 157 -26.71 -2.54 -0.26
CA LYS A 157 -27.90 -1.69 -0.06
C LYS A 157 -28.73 -1.53 -1.35
N ILE A 158 -28.09 -1.27 -2.48
CA ILE A 158 -28.77 -1.14 -3.78
C ILE A 158 -29.42 -2.47 -4.19
N ARG A 159 -28.70 -3.59 -4.06
CA ARG A 159 -29.24 -4.94 -4.34
C ARG A 159 -30.42 -5.28 -3.41
N MET A 160 -30.34 -4.91 -2.13
CA MET A 160 -31.41 -5.10 -1.14
C MET A 160 -32.68 -4.32 -1.51
N ILE A 161 -32.55 -3.06 -1.92
CA ILE A 161 -33.68 -2.23 -2.38
C ILE A 161 -34.29 -2.81 -3.68
N LEU A 162 -33.45 -3.17 -4.65
CA LEU A 162 -33.91 -3.78 -5.91
C LEU A 162 -34.60 -5.14 -5.69
N TYR A 163 -34.13 -5.94 -4.74
CA TYR A 163 -34.77 -7.20 -4.35
C TYR A 163 -36.16 -6.94 -3.72
N GLN A 164 -36.26 -5.97 -2.82
CA GLN A 164 -37.53 -5.58 -2.20
C GLN A 164 -38.54 -5.08 -3.25
N MET A 165 -38.08 -4.34 -4.27
CA MET A 165 -38.92 -3.87 -5.38
C MET A 165 -39.28 -4.98 -6.38
N SER A 166 -38.42 -6.01 -6.53
CA SER A 166 -38.69 -7.19 -7.36
C SER A 166 -39.71 -8.16 -6.73
N ASN A 167 -39.76 -8.24 -5.40
CA ASN A 167 -40.78 -9.04 -4.69
C ASN A 167 -42.18 -8.39 -4.72
N CYS A 168 -42.32 -7.18 -5.29
CA CYS A 168 -43.60 -6.48 -5.38
C CYS A 168 -44.21 -6.51 -6.80
N LYS A 169 -44.41 -7.72 -7.35
CA LYS A 169 -45.39 -7.96 -8.43
C LYS A 169 -46.11 -9.30 -8.26
N CYS A 170 -47.24 -9.26 -7.56
CA CYS A 170 -48.52 -9.86 -7.98
C CYS A 170 -49.58 -9.70 -6.89
N PHE A 171 -50.51 -8.75 -7.05
CA PHE A 171 -51.93 -9.05 -6.86
C PHE A 171 -52.82 -8.06 -7.60
N HIS A 172 -53.80 -8.59 -8.33
CA HIS A 172 -54.90 -7.85 -8.94
C HIS A 172 -56.17 -8.28 -8.19
N SER A 173 -56.99 -7.31 -7.70
CA SER A 173 -58.25 -7.48 -6.95
C SER A 173 -58.14 -8.25 -5.61
N GLN A 174 -58.61 -7.79 -4.44
CA GLN A 174 -59.95 -7.26 -4.17
C GLN A 174 -60.05 -6.61 -2.75
N SER A 175 -60.89 -5.58 -2.62
CA SER A 175 -61.61 -5.05 -1.42
C SER A 175 -60.91 -4.72 -0.08
N GLN A 176 -61.12 -3.45 0.37
CA GLN A 176 -61.33 -2.96 1.76
C GLN A 176 -60.23 -3.22 2.82
N GLU A 177 -59.92 -2.34 3.77
CA GLU A 177 -60.56 -1.13 4.30
C GLU A 177 -59.46 -0.27 4.98
N SER A 178 -59.45 1.08 5.06
CA SER A 178 -60.29 2.17 4.53
C SER A 178 -59.44 3.46 4.50
N ASP A 179 -59.71 4.39 3.57
CA ASP A 179 -59.67 5.84 3.85
C ASP A 179 -60.64 6.58 2.90
N GLY A 180 -61.44 7.50 3.45
CA GLY A 180 -62.70 7.93 2.83
C GLY A 180 -62.59 9.08 1.83
N LEU A 181 -63.10 8.86 0.61
CA LEU A 181 -63.42 9.92 -0.36
C LEU A 181 -64.82 9.68 -0.95
N ASN A 182 -65.82 10.27 -0.31
CA ASN A 182 -67.20 10.26 -0.78
C ASN A 182 -67.34 11.17 -2.02
N TYR A 183 -67.62 10.59 -3.19
CA TYR A 183 -68.17 11.33 -4.32
C TYR A 183 -69.49 10.70 -4.75
N ALA A 184 -70.53 11.53 -4.92
CA ALA A 184 -71.84 11.07 -5.32
C ALA A 184 -71.91 10.92 -6.85
N ALA A 185 -72.02 9.68 -7.34
CA ALA A 185 -72.35 9.40 -8.74
C ALA A 185 -73.86 9.22 -8.89
N VAL A 186 -74.48 9.93 -9.83
CA VAL A 186 -75.93 9.88 -10.10
C VAL A 186 -76.30 8.55 -10.74
N SER A 187 -77.18 7.78 -10.10
CA SER A 187 -77.72 6.54 -10.64
C SER A 187 -78.98 6.78 -11.48
N PHE A 188 -78.91 6.51 -12.78
CA PHE A 188 -80.08 6.44 -13.66
C PHE A 188 -80.55 4.98 -13.74
N GLN A 189 -81.81 4.71 -13.40
CA GLN A 189 -82.41 3.38 -13.54
C GLN A 189 -83.21 3.25 -14.85
N PRO A 190 -82.85 2.32 -15.75
CA PRO A 190 -83.78 1.79 -16.75
C PRO A 190 -84.76 0.81 -16.08
N ARG A 191 -86.07 1.00 -16.29
CA ARG A 191 -87.12 0.15 -15.70
C ARG A 191 -87.14 -1.27 -16.27
N THR A 192 -87.62 -2.19 -15.45
CA THR A 192 -88.01 -3.59 -15.73
C THR A 192 -88.99 -3.70 -16.92
N ASN A 193 -89.17 -4.82 -17.63
CA ASN A 193 -89.62 -6.13 -17.11
C ASN A 193 -89.88 -7.14 -18.29
N ARG A 194 -90.14 -8.43 -17.98
CA ARG A 194 -90.55 -9.56 -18.88
C ARG A 194 -89.43 -10.12 -19.79
N GLY A 195 -89.21 -11.44 -19.97
CA GLY A 195 -89.78 -12.64 -19.34
C GLY A 195 -89.97 -13.82 -20.32
N ARG A 196 -89.55 -15.04 -19.92
CA ARG A 196 -90.04 -16.38 -20.39
C ARG A 196 -89.38 -17.08 -21.63
N ARG A 197 -88.51 -18.06 -21.33
CA ARG A 197 -88.54 -19.51 -21.74
C ARG A 197 -88.11 -19.98 -23.17
N ARG A 198 -87.12 -20.91 -23.16
CA ARG A 198 -86.80 -22.06 -24.07
C ARG A 198 -86.61 -21.88 -25.60
N THR A 199 -85.41 -22.31 -26.03
CA THR A 199 -85.13 -23.32 -27.09
C THR A 199 -85.82 -23.23 -28.45
N ALA A 200 -85.05 -22.88 -29.50
CA ALA A 200 -85.08 -23.54 -30.82
C ALA A 200 -83.86 -23.17 -31.68
N MET A 201 -83.45 -24.12 -32.53
CA MET A 201 -82.44 -24.00 -33.58
C MET A 201 -83.08 -23.53 -34.90
N ARG A 202 -82.44 -22.61 -35.64
CA ARG A 202 -82.50 -22.55 -37.11
C ARG A 202 -81.52 -21.53 -37.70
N GLU A 203 -80.89 -21.92 -38.80
CA GLU A 203 -80.13 -21.04 -39.70
C GLU A 203 -81.07 -20.19 -40.56
N LEU A 204 -80.61 -19.01 -40.97
CA LEU A 204 -80.84 -18.47 -42.31
C LEU A 204 -79.77 -17.41 -42.62
N GLU A 205 -79.10 -17.53 -43.77
CA GLU A 205 -78.15 -16.54 -44.27
C GLU A 205 -78.85 -15.22 -44.68
N THR A 206 -78.09 -14.13 -44.84
CA THR A 206 -78.13 -13.34 -46.10
C THR A 206 -76.99 -12.31 -46.18
N HIS A 207 -76.16 -12.51 -47.20
CA HIS A 207 -75.36 -11.55 -48.00
C HIS A 207 -74.75 -10.26 -47.40
N VAL A 208 -73.41 -10.26 -47.42
CA VAL A 208 -72.53 -9.32 -48.17
C VAL A 208 -72.94 -7.83 -48.24
N VAL A 209 -72.14 -6.99 -47.59
CA VAL A 209 -71.67 -5.71 -48.19
C VAL A 209 -70.19 -5.53 -47.84
N TYR A 210 -69.33 -5.38 -48.86
CA TYR A 210 -67.95 -4.95 -48.69
C TYR A 210 -67.90 -3.42 -48.60
N ALA A 211 -67.11 -2.89 -47.67
CA ALA A 211 -66.66 -1.51 -47.71
C ALA A 211 -65.20 -1.43 -47.25
N ALA A 212 -64.29 -1.18 -48.19
CA ALA A 212 -62.93 -0.76 -47.90
C ALA A 212 -62.73 0.62 -48.53
N THR A 213 -62.23 1.59 -47.76
CA THR A 213 -61.44 2.69 -48.31
C THR A 213 -60.64 3.41 -47.22
N ARG A 214 -59.32 3.34 -47.39
CA ARG A 214 -58.26 4.29 -46.99
C ARG A 214 -58.00 4.54 -45.50
#